data_AF-A0A0G8CHP0-F1
#
_entry.id   AF-A0A0G8CHP0-F1
#
_cell.length_a   1.000
_cell.length_b   1.000
_cell.length_c   1.000
_cell.angle_alpha   90.00
_cell.angle_beta   90.00
_cell.angle_gamma   90.00
#
_symmetry.space_group_name_H-M   'P 1'
#
loop_
_entity.id
_entity.type
_entity.pdbx_description
1 polymer ?
#
loop_
_entity_poly.entity_id
_entity_poly.type
_entity_poly.pdbx_seq_one_letter_code
_entity_poly.pdbx_strand_id
1 'polypeptide(L)'
;MDKIQFAKKIRESIKNGQLDTLRDLLGKDREMLSYVTPFGTWLHVATAYGNLEIIEYLIHSGIDIYAKCGTFSTNALERAATKGHLHIAEYFIKHQVEMDTSEPDRNPLFAAIYSGHFEIVKLLVMNGIDITIKYSGNNMKEMDAYTFAVERGEMEIAEYVKRKLNENIYS
;
A
#
# COMPACT_ATOMS: atom_id res chain seq x y z
N MET A 1 -26.28 19.29 2.26
CA MET A 1 -25.96 18.06 1.49
C MET A 1 -25.47 17.04 2.49
N ASP A 2 -26.01 15.82 2.48
CA ASP A 2 -25.57 14.76 3.38
C ASP A 2 -24.06 14.49 3.20
N LYS A 3 -23.28 14.48 4.30
CA LYS A 3 -21.84 14.21 4.27
C LYS A 3 -21.55 12.86 3.61
N ILE A 4 -22.45 11.88 3.72
CA ILE A 4 -22.32 10.57 3.05
C ILE A 4 -22.42 10.74 1.52
N GLN A 5 -23.42 11.48 1.05
CA GLN A 5 -23.58 11.75 -0.39
C GLN A 5 -22.42 12.59 -0.93
N PHE A 6 -21.86 13.49 -0.13
CA PHE A 6 -20.67 14.29 -0.50
C PHE A 6 -19.42 13.42 -0.59
N ALA A 7 -19.16 12.58 0.42
CA ALA A 7 -18.09 11.58 0.41
C ALA A 7 -18.21 10.63 -0.80
N LYS A 8 -19.43 10.23 -1.17
CA LYS A 8 -19.67 9.39 -2.35
C LYS A 8 -19.20 10.07 -3.64
N LYS A 9 -19.50 11.36 -3.83
CA LYS A 9 -19.05 12.12 -5.01
C LYS A 9 -17.53 12.26 -5.05
N ILE A 10 -16.90 12.57 -3.91
CA ILE A 10 -15.43 12.63 -3.83
C ILE A 10 -14.84 11.28 -4.24
N ARG A 11 -15.33 10.18 -3.64
CA ARG A 11 -14.88 8.83 -3.97
C ARG A 11 -15.05 8.52 -5.46
N GLU A 12 -16.20 8.84 -6.06
CA GLU A 12 -16.46 8.64 -7.49
C GLU A 12 -15.49 9.44 -8.37
N SER A 13 -15.20 10.70 -8.02
CA SER A 13 -14.21 11.50 -8.74
C SER A 13 -12.81 10.88 -8.70
N ILE A 14 -12.39 10.36 -7.53
CA ILE A 14 -11.11 9.66 -7.37
C ILE A 14 -11.07 8.39 -8.23
N LYS A 15 -12.11 7.56 -8.13
CA LYS A 15 -12.23 6.30 -8.88
C LYS A 15 -12.12 6.49 -10.39
N ASN A 16 -12.70 7.58 -10.89
CA ASN A 16 -12.78 7.88 -12.31
C ASN A 16 -11.63 8.77 -12.79
N GLY A 17 -10.65 9.09 -11.94
CA GLY A 17 -9.52 9.94 -12.30
C GLY A 17 -9.87 11.41 -12.58
N GLN A 18 -11.01 11.89 -12.07
CA GLN A 18 -11.53 13.24 -12.33
C GLN A 18 -10.92 14.27 -11.37
N LEU A 19 -9.65 14.61 -11.59
CA LEU A 19 -8.90 15.50 -10.69
C LEU A 19 -9.54 16.88 -10.52
N ASP A 20 -10.06 17.51 -11.57
CA ASP A 20 -10.69 18.83 -11.46
C ASP A 20 -11.99 18.77 -10.66
N THR A 21 -12.77 17.69 -10.81
CA THR A 21 -13.96 17.47 -9.97
C THR A 21 -13.59 17.25 -8.51
N LEU A 22 -12.51 16.50 -8.25
CA LEU A 22 -11.98 16.32 -6.91
C LEU A 22 -11.53 17.64 -6.27
N ARG A 23 -10.81 18.48 -7.04
CA ARG A 23 -10.39 19.83 -6.64
C ARG A 23 -11.58 20.70 -6.25
N ASP A 24 -12.60 20.73 -7.10
CA ASP A 24 -13.82 21.51 -6.85
C ASP A 24 -14.57 21.03 -5.60
N LEU A 25 -14.65 19.72 -5.38
CA LEU A 25 -15.34 19.14 -4.23
C LEU A 25 -14.60 19.44 -2.92
N LEU A 26 -13.29 19.23 -2.87
CA LEU A 26 -12.48 19.52 -1.67
C LEU A 26 -12.29 21.02 -1.44
N GLY A 27 -12.39 21.84 -2.49
CA GLY A 27 -12.42 23.31 -2.37
C GLY A 27 -13.72 23.83 -1.74
N LYS A 28 -14.85 23.15 -1.96
CA LYS A 28 -16.15 23.49 -1.35
C LYS A 28 -16.24 23.13 0.12
N ASP A 29 -15.58 22.05 0.54
CA ASP A 29 -15.55 21.61 1.92
C ASP A 29 -14.19 20.97 2.24
N ARG A 30 -13.32 21.74 2.90
CA ARG A 30 -11.97 21.28 3.28
C ARG A 30 -11.98 20.26 4.42
N GLU A 31 -13.01 20.22 5.26
CA GLU A 31 -13.12 19.19 6.31
C GLU A 31 -13.18 17.79 5.72
N MET A 32 -13.66 17.69 4.47
CA MET A 32 -13.73 16.42 3.78
C MET A 32 -12.36 15.83 3.48
N LEU A 33 -11.27 16.61 3.48
CA LEU A 33 -9.93 16.08 3.23
C LEU A 33 -9.50 15.02 4.26
N SER A 34 -9.83 15.24 5.53
CA SER A 34 -9.57 14.30 6.64
C SER A 34 -10.67 13.24 6.82
N TYR A 35 -11.67 13.19 5.93
CA TYR A 35 -12.78 12.27 6.07
C TYR A 35 -12.34 10.82 5.82
N VAL A 36 -12.64 9.94 6.77
CA VAL A 36 -12.35 8.51 6.68
C VAL A 36 -13.61 7.76 6.25
N THR A 37 -13.50 6.97 5.20
CA THR A 37 -14.58 6.08 4.73
C THR A 37 -14.34 4.64 5.18
N PRO A 38 -15.32 3.73 5.05
CA PRO A 38 -15.08 2.29 5.19
C PRO A 38 -13.99 1.74 4.24
N PHE A 39 -13.63 2.49 3.19
CA PHE A 39 -12.56 2.15 2.24
C PHE A 39 -11.21 2.80 2.58
N GLY A 40 -11.11 3.53 3.70
CA GLY A 40 -9.95 4.32 4.11
C GLY A 40 -10.09 5.82 3.80
N THR A 41 -8.98 6.54 3.94
CA THR A 41 -8.85 7.95 3.52
C THR A 41 -8.88 8.08 1.98
N TRP A 42 -8.99 9.29 1.46
CA TRP A 42 -8.87 9.53 0.01
C TRP A 42 -7.56 9.05 -0.59
N LEU A 43 -6.48 9.06 0.20
CA LEU A 43 -5.18 8.53 -0.22
C LEU A 43 -5.25 7.01 -0.47
N HIS A 44 -5.90 6.26 0.41
CA HIS A 44 -6.10 4.81 0.24
C HIS A 44 -6.97 4.50 -0.98
N VAL A 45 -8.02 5.29 -1.19
CA VAL A 45 -8.88 5.14 -2.36
C VAL A 45 -8.07 5.45 -3.63
N ALA A 46 -7.39 6.59 -3.71
CA ALA A 46 -6.61 6.97 -4.89
C ALA A 46 -5.51 5.94 -5.21
N THR A 47 -4.83 5.45 -4.18
CA THR A 47 -3.87 4.36 -4.27
C THR A 47 -4.51 3.10 -4.85
N ALA A 48 -5.69 2.69 -4.35
CA ALA A 48 -6.35 1.49 -4.85
C ALA A 48 -6.70 1.56 -6.35
N TYR A 49 -6.96 2.76 -6.87
CA TYR A 49 -7.31 3.00 -8.27
C TYR A 49 -6.12 3.44 -9.15
N GLY A 50 -4.91 3.50 -8.59
CA GLY A 50 -3.68 3.66 -9.38
C GLY A 50 -3.45 5.07 -9.95
N ASN A 51 -4.08 6.10 -9.41
CA ASN A 51 -3.95 7.47 -9.94
C ASN A 51 -2.92 8.28 -9.13
N LEU A 52 -1.68 8.33 -9.62
CA LEU A 52 -0.58 9.07 -8.98
C LEU A 52 -0.83 10.59 -8.94
N GLU A 53 -1.40 11.16 -10.00
CA GLU A 53 -1.68 12.61 -10.06
C GLU A 53 -2.67 13.04 -8.95
N ILE A 54 -3.68 12.21 -8.70
CA ILE A 54 -4.62 12.43 -7.58
C ILE A 54 -3.92 12.24 -6.23
N ILE A 55 -3.05 11.25 -6.08
CA ILE A 55 -2.27 11.04 -4.85
C ILE A 55 -1.42 12.26 -4.54
N GLU A 56 -0.67 12.75 -5.54
CA GLU A 56 0.14 13.95 -5.41
C GLU A 56 -0.72 15.14 -5.01
N TYR A 57 -1.85 15.37 -5.69
CA TYR A 57 -2.76 16.46 -5.34
C TYR A 57 -3.27 16.36 -3.89
N LEU A 58 -3.69 15.17 -3.44
CA LEU A 58 -4.20 14.99 -2.08
C LEU A 58 -3.12 15.29 -1.03
N ILE A 59 -1.88 14.87 -1.27
CA ILE A 59 -0.73 15.14 -0.39
C ILE A 59 -0.40 16.64 -0.36
N HIS A 60 -0.33 17.29 -1.52
CA HIS A 60 -0.15 18.74 -1.59
C HIS A 60 -1.31 19.52 -0.93
N SER A 61 -2.50 18.94 -0.89
CA SER A 61 -3.66 19.52 -0.20
C SER A 61 -3.62 19.35 1.31
N GLY A 62 -2.68 18.55 1.85
CA GLY A 62 -2.48 18.34 3.28
C GLY A 62 -3.10 17.06 3.84
N ILE A 63 -3.42 16.07 3.00
CA ILE A 63 -3.80 14.74 3.53
C ILE A 63 -2.60 14.10 4.24
N ASP A 64 -2.85 13.40 5.33
CA ASP A 64 -1.81 12.64 6.01
C ASP A 64 -1.38 11.43 5.17
N ILE A 65 -0.12 11.46 4.71
CA ILE A 65 0.50 10.37 3.93
C ILE A 65 0.74 9.11 4.77
N TYR A 66 0.86 9.27 6.10
CA TYR A 66 1.15 8.18 7.04
C TYR A 66 -0.13 7.59 7.65
N ALA A 67 -1.30 8.02 7.18
CA ALA A 67 -2.57 7.53 7.68
C ALA A 67 -2.65 6.00 7.55
N LYS A 68 -3.00 5.34 8.65
CA LYS A 68 -3.32 3.91 8.71
C LYS A 68 -4.83 3.74 8.87
N CYS A 69 -5.46 2.82 8.14
CA CYS A 69 -6.92 2.66 8.11
C CYS A 69 -7.38 1.20 8.01
N GLY A 70 -8.64 0.97 8.41
CA GLY A 70 -9.28 -0.36 8.34
C GLY A 70 -8.83 -1.31 9.46
N THR A 71 -9.36 -2.53 9.44
CA THR A 71 -9.16 -3.53 10.49
C THR A 71 -7.69 -3.89 10.70
N PHE A 72 -6.89 -3.89 9.64
CA PHE A 72 -5.48 -4.28 9.69
C PHE A 72 -4.52 -3.12 9.92
N SER A 73 -5.02 -1.87 10.06
CA SER A 73 -4.15 -0.69 10.11
C SER A 73 -3.30 -0.52 8.83
N THR A 74 -3.89 -0.85 7.68
CA THR A 74 -3.24 -0.77 6.37
C THR A 74 -2.80 0.65 6.07
N ASN A 75 -1.55 0.83 5.62
CA ASN A 75 -1.04 2.11 5.12
C ASN A 75 -1.13 2.18 3.57
N ALA A 76 -0.78 3.34 3.00
CA ALA A 76 -0.86 3.54 1.55
C ALA A 76 0.17 2.70 0.75
N LEU A 77 1.35 2.40 1.30
CA LEU A 77 2.36 1.58 0.64
C LEU A 77 1.91 0.12 0.51
N GLU A 78 1.37 -0.48 1.58
CA GLU A 78 0.77 -1.81 1.55
C GLU A 78 -0.37 -1.86 0.53
N ARG A 79 -1.24 -0.83 0.49
CA ARG A 79 -2.31 -0.75 -0.52
C ARG A 79 -1.76 -0.73 -1.95
N ALA A 80 -0.69 0.01 -2.21
CA ALA A 80 -0.04 0.03 -3.52
C ALA A 80 0.56 -1.34 -3.87
N ALA A 81 1.18 -1.99 -2.88
CA ALA A 81 1.77 -3.32 -3.01
C ALA A 81 0.73 -4.39 -3.32
N THR A 82 -0.42 -4.42 -2.64
CA THR A 82 -1.54 -5.33 -2.95
C THR A 82 -2.14 -5.10 -4.34
N LYS A 83 -2.05 -3.87 -4.87
CA LYS A 83 -2.71 -3.51 -6.13
C LYS A 83 -1.79 -3.48 -7.34
N GLY A 84 -0.50 -3.69 -7.15
CA GLY A 84 0.46 -3.76 -8.26
C GLY A 84 0.85 -2.40 -8.83
N HIS A 85 0.60 -1.31 -8.10
CA HIS A 85 0.89 0.04 -8.57
C HIS A 85 2.33 0.44 -8.28
N LEU A 86 3.27 -0.05 -9.11
CA LEU A 86 4.72 0.13 -8.92
C LEU A 86 5.12 1.60 -8.72
N HIS A 87 4.72 2.50 -9.62
CA HIS A 87 5.09 3.93 -9.54
C HIS A 87 4.55 4.63 -8.30
N ILE A 88 3.43 4.15 -7.75
CA ILE A 88 2.86 4.67 -6.51
C ILE A 88 3.62 4.12 -5.31
N ALA A 89 4.03 2.84 -5.34
CA ALA A 89 4.91 2.28 -4.31
C ALA A 89 6.26 3.01 -4.27
N GLU A 90 6.88 3.28 -5.43
CA GLU A 90 8.10 4.10 -5.56
C GLU A 90 7.91 5.48 -4.94
N TYR A 91 6.78 6.13 -5.24
CA TYR A 91 6.44 7.43 -4.69
C TYR A 91 6.34 7.39 -3.16
N PHE A 92 5.63 6.42 -2.58
CA PHE A 92 5.48 6.32 -1.13
C PHE A 92 6.78 6.00 -0.40
N ILE A 93 7.62 5.12 -0.96
CA ILE A 93 8.95 4.84 -0.42
C ILE A 93 9.82 6.10 -0.43
N LYS A 94 9.80 6.88 -1.53
CA LYS A 94 10.52 8.16 -1.62
C LYS A 94 10.05 9.18 -0.56
N HIS A 95 8.78 9.12 -0.17
CA HIS A 95 8.21 9.94 0.91
C HIS A 95 8.32 9.29 2.29
N GLN A 96 9.17 8.27 2.46
CA GLN A 96 9.46 7.63 3.74
C GLN A 96 8.22 7.06 4.44
N VAL A 97 7.22 6.62 3.67
CA VAL A 97 6.11 5.84 4.21
C VAL A 97 6.67 4.53 4.76
N GLU A 98 6.33 4.22 6.00
CA GLU A 98 6.84 3.07 6.73
C GLU A 98 6.61 1.74 5.98
N MET A 99 7.65 0.93 5.89
CA MET A 99 7.55 -0.49 5.56
C MET A 99 7.27 -1.28 6.84
N ASP A 100 6.01 -1.27 7.28
CA ASP A 100 5.58 -1.95 8.51
C ASP A 100 5.80 -3.46 8.33
N THR A 101 6.53 -4.09 9.24
CA THR A 101 6.77 -5.54 9.23
C THR A 101 6.37 -6.19 10.55
N SER A 102 5.58 -5.49 11.36
CA SER A 102 5.15 -5.97 12.68
C SER A 102 4.25 -7.21 12.62
N GLU A 103 3.45 -7.32 11.57
CA GLU A 103 2.47 -8.39 11.37
C GLU A 103 2.41 -8.77 9.88
N PRO A 104 2.10 -10.02 9.53
CA PRO A 104 2.05 -10.46 8.12
C PRO A 104 1.03 -9.68 7.29
N ASP A 105 -0.12 -9.33 7.89
CA ASP A 105 -1.19 -8.56 7.23
C ASP A 105 -0.83 -7.08 7.00
N ARG A 106 0.19 -6.55 7.69
CA ARG A 106 0.68 -5.17 7.53
C ARG A 106 1.93 -5.08 6.66
N ASN A 107 2.53 -6.23 6.34
CA ASN A 107 3.79 -6.31 5.64
C ASN A 107 3.61 -6.08 4.14
N PRO A 108 4.09 -4.96 3.56
CA PRO A 108 3.92 -4.68 2.14
C PRO A 108 4.63 -5.70 1.24
N LEU A 109 5.68 -6.38 1.72
CA LEU A 109 6.30 -7.50 1.01
C LEU A 109 5.32 -8.67 0.91
N PHE A 110 4.69 -9.06 2.01
CA PHE A 110 3.69 -10.14 2.02
C PHE A 110 2.48 -9.78 1.15
N ALA A 111 2.04 -8.51 1.18
CA ALA A 111 0.99 -8.02 0.29
C ALA A 111 1.36 -8.17 -1.20
N ALA A 112 2.59 -7.79 -1.59
CA ALA A 112 3.07 -7.92 -2.96
C ALA A 112 3.22 -9.40 -3.39
N ILE A 113 3.71 -10.27 -2.49
CA ILE A 113 3.82 -11.71 -2.73
C ILE A 113 2.44 -12.33 -2.92
N TYR A 114 1.48 -12.02 -2.02
CA TYR A 114 0.11 -12.55 -2.10
C TYR A 114 -0.58 -12.21 -3.44
N SER A 115 -0.26 -11.05 -4.01
CA SER A 115 -0.83 -10.57 -5.28
C SER A 115 0.07 -10.83 -6.51
N GLY A 116 1.20 -11.52 -6.36
CA GLY A 116 2.10 -11.89 -7.47
C GLY A 116 2.83 -10.69 -8.12
N HIS A 117 3.00 -9.58 -7.40
CA HIS A 117 3.58 -8.35 -7.96
C HIS A 117 5.10 -8.31 -7.81
N PHE A 118 5.80 -9.09 -8.64
CA PHE A 118 7.24 -9.30 -8.53
C PHE A 118 8.09 -8.01 -8.59
N GLU A 119 7.75 -7.05 -9.46
CA GLU A 119 8.50 -5.78 -9.54
C GLU A 119 8.38 -4.96 -8.25
N ILE A 120 7.25 -5.03 -7.54
CA ILE A 120 7.11 -4.41 -6.23
C ILE A 120 7.93 -5.15 -5.17
N VAL A 121 8.00 -6.49 -5.23
CA VAL A 121 8.89 -7.27 -4.35
C VAL A 121 10.34 -6.81 -4.53
N LYS A 122 10.83 -6.69 -5.77
CA LYS A 122 12.18 -6.18 -6.05
C LYS A 122 12.39 -4.80 -5.46
N LEU A 123 11.43 -3.89 -5.69
CA LEU A 123 11.48 -2.52 -5.19
C LEU A 123 11.60 -2.48 -3.67
N LEU A 124 10.76 -3.21 -2.94
CA LEU A 124 10.77 -3.24 -1.48
C LEU A 124 12.09 -3.81 -0.94
N VAL A 125 12.60 -4.90 -1.52
CA VAL A 125 13.89 -5.50 -1.12
C VAL A 125 15.05 -4.56 -1.40
N MET A 126 15.06 -3.87 -2.55
CA MET A 126 16.08 -2.87 -2.87
C MET A 126 16.07 -1.67 -1.92
N ASN A 127 14.92 -1.38 -1.30
CA ASN A 127 14.77 -0.29 -0.33
C ASN A 127 14.88 -0.76 1.12
N GLY A 128 15.35 -1.98 1.36
CA GLY A 128 15.76 -2.45 2.69
C GLY A 128 14.63 -2.97 3.56
N ILE A 129 13.51 -3.44 2.99
CA ILE A 129 12.53 -4.19 3.79
C ILE A 129 13.19 -5.45 4.39
N ASP A 130 12.90 -5.74 5.66
CA ASP A 130 13.45 -6.93 6.31
C ASP A 130 12.76 -8.19 5.78
N ILE A 131 13.52 -8.99 5.03
CA ILE A 131 13.08 -10.26 4.43
C ILE A 131 13.32 -11.47 5.34
N THR A 132 13.94 -11.28 6.51
CA THR A 132 14.33 -12.37 7.43
C THR A 132 13.27 -12.68 8.48
N ILE A 133 12.23 -11.84 8.57
CA ILE A 133 11.16 -11.96 9.54
C ILE A 133 10.37 -13.25 9.33
N LYS A 134 10.05 -13.89 10.46
CA LYS A 134 9.22 -15.08 10.55
C LYS A 134 8.00 -14.79 11.39
N TYR A 135 6.82 -15.08 10.85
CA TYR A 135 5.56 -14.93 11.56
C TYR A 135 5.06 -16.28 12.07
N SER A 136 4.71 -16.31 13.34
CA SER A 136 4.09 -17.46 14.02
C SER A 136 2.79 -16.99 14.67
N GLY A 137 1.71 -17.72 14.47
CA GLY A 137 0.37 -17.40 14.97
C GLY A 137 -0.54 -18.62 14.95
N ASN A 138 -1.84 -18.43 15.19
CA ASN A 138 -2.78 -19.54 15.27
C ASN A 138 -2.85 -20.39 13.98
N ASN A 139 -2.59 -19.77 12.83
CA ASN A 139 -2.71 -20.40 11.51
C ASN A 139 -1.37 -20.44 10.73
N MET A 140 -0.27 -19.96 11.31
CA MET A 140 1.03 -19.83 10.64
C MET A 140 2.12 -20.26 11.60
N LYS A 141 3.14 -20.97 11.10
CA LYS A 141 4.27 -21.40 11.94
C LYS A 141 5.57 -21.09 11.21
N GLU A 142 6.35 -20.16 11.79
CA GLU A 142 7.66 -19.74 11.27
C GLU A 142 7.61 -19.33 9.80
N MET A 143 6.53 -18.65 9.38
CA MET A 143 6.33 -18.23 7.99
C MET A 143 7.22 -17.04 7.67
N ASP A 144 8.24 -17.26 6.84
CA ASP A 144 9.01 -16.19 6.19
C ASP A 144 8.50 -15.88 4.77
N ALA A 145 9.05 -14.82 4.18
CA ALA A 145 8.68 -14.37 2.83
C ALA A 145 8.94 -15.44 1.76
N TYR A 146 9.98 -16.26 1.92
CA TYR A 146 10.29 -17.35 0.98
C TYR A 146 9.22 -18.44 1.03
N THR A 147 8.95 -18.96 2.23
CA THR A 147 7.95 -20.01 2.45
C THR A 147 6.58 -19.54 2.00
N PHE A 148 6.22 -18.29 2.30
CA PHE A 148 4.96 -17.70 1.86
C PHE A 148 4.85 -17.64 0.34
N ALA A 149 5.90 -17.23 -0.37
CA ALA A 149 5.91 -17.22 -1.83
C ALA A 149 5.75 -18.62 -2.43
N VAL A 150 6.40 -19.63 -1.85
CA VAL A 150 6.24 -21.03 -2.28
C VAL A 150 4.80 -21.52 -2.07
N GLU A 151 4.19 -21.25 -0.91
CA GLU A 151 2.81 -21.67 -0.64
C GLU A 151 1.78 -20.99 -1.56
N ARG A 152 2.08 -19.79 -2.04
CA ARG A 152 1.25 -19.07 -3.02
C ARG A 152 1.51 -19.51 -4.47
N GLY A 153 2.52 -20.33 -4.73
CA GLY A 153 2.92 -20.75 -6.07
C GLY A 153 3.71 -19.69 -6.84
N GLU A 154 4.15 -18.63 -6.17
CA GLU A 154 4.90 -17.51 -6.76
C GLU A 154 6.40 -17.85 -6.86
N MET A 155 6.72 -18.85 -7.68
CA MET A 155 8.05 -19.47 -7.71
C MET A 155 9.17 -18.50 -8.12
N GLU A 156 8.90 -17.56 -9.02
CA GLU A 156 9.89 -16.55 -9.44
C GLU A 156 10.25 -15.61 -8.27
N ILE A 157 9.23 -15.19 -7.51
CA ILE A 157 9.39 -14.40 -6.29
C ILE A 157 10.15 -15.22 -5.24
N ALA A 158 9.78 -16.49 -5.03
CA ALA A 158 10.42 -17.36 -4.06
C ALA A 158 11.94 -17.49 -4.33
N GLU A 159 12.33 -17.77 -5.58
CA GLU A 159 13.75 -17.88 -5.93
C GLU A 159 14.49 -16.55 -5.80
N TYR A 160 13.84 -15.43 -6.12
CA TYR A 160 14.41 -14.11 -5.88
C TYR A 160 14.67 -13.85 -4.38
N VAL A 161 13.68 -14.09 -3.52
CA VAL A 161 13.79 -13.90 -2.07
C VAL A 161 14.86 -14.83 -1.49
N LYS A 162 14.89 -16.11 -1.90
CA LYS A 162 15.90 -17.08 -1.48
C LYS A 162 17.32 -16.62 -1.82
N ARG A 163 17.52 -16.11 -3.05
CA ARG A 163 18.81 -15.58 -3.47
C ARG A 163 19.23 -14.39 -2.60
N LYS A 164 18.30 -13.46 -2.32
CA LYS A 164 18.56 -12.29 -1.48
C LYS A 164 18.85 -12.63 -0.02
N LEU A 165 18.16 -13.63 0.54
CA LEU A 165 18.47 -14.16 1.87
C LEU A 165 19.89 -14.72 1.94
N ASN A 166 20.33 -15.45 0.91
CA ASN A 166 21.69 -15.98 0.86
C ASN A 166 22.75 -14.88 0.74
N GLU A 167 22.48 -13.81 -0.02
CA GLU A 167 23.38 -12.65 -0.13
C GLU A 167 23.58 -11.97 1.23
N ASN A 168 22.52 -11.82 2.03
CA ASN A 168 22.56 -11.18 3.35
C ASN A 168 23.34 -11.97 4.41
N ILE A 169 23.61 -13.27 4.20
CA ILE A 169 24.39 -14.09 5.14
C ILE A 169 25.90 -13.82 4.99
N TYR A 170 26.34 -13.28 3.85
CA TYR A 170 27.76 -13.04 3.53
C TYR A 170 28.16 -11.56 3.56
N SER A 171 27.26 -10.65 3.92
CA SER A 171 27.49 -9.21 4.07
C SER A 171 27.69 -8.81 5.53
#